data_AF-A0A8T4NWF6-F1
#
_entry.id   AF-A0A8T4NWF6-F1
#
_cell.length_a   1.000
_cell.length_b   1.000
_cell.length_c   1.000
_cell.angle_alpha   90.00
_cell.angle_beta   90.00
_cell.angle_gamma   90.00
#
_symmetry.space_group_name_H-M   'P 1'
#
loop_
_entity.id
_entity.type
_entity.pdbx_description
1 polymer ?
#
loop_
_entity_poly.entity_id
_entity_poly.type
_entity_poly.pdbx_seq_one_letter_code
_entity_poly.pdbx_strand_id
1 'polypeptide(L)'
;MTNKEERALDMIADRARKKNLNVFSVTRPHGMRGYILIEAEDRDSAEEASFNLPYVKGIIGKTTTLDEIKNMFESSASTVSIKEGDIIEIIGSTLKGEKAKVLRIDKQKEEIVVSLLGAVVPLPVSIKMDNVKVIRREDMDDENSSEEN
;
A
#
# COMPACT_ATOMS: atom_id res chain seq x y z
N MET A 1 -8.28 9.83 15.05
CA MET A 1 -9.04 8.93 15.96
C MET A 1 -9.05 7.53 15.36
N THR A 2 -8.09 6.63 15.65
CA THR A 2 -8.17 5.23 15.17
C THR A 2 -7.40 4.21 16.03
N ASN A 3 -7.20 4.44 17.34
CA ASN A 3 -6.49 3.47 18.20
C ASN A 3 -7.32 2.21 18.53
N LYS A 4 -8.62 2.18 18.19
CA LYS A 4 -9.53 1.07 18.58
C LYS A 4 -9.27 -0.23 17.81
N GLU A 5 -8.93 -0.13 16.53
CA GLU A 5 -8.59 -1.31 15.71
C GLU A 5 -7.26 -1.93 16.16
N GLU A 6 -6.26 -1.09 16.44
CA GLU A 6 -4.98 -1.51 17.01
C GLU A 6 -5.18 -2.30 18.32
N ARG A 7 -5.96 -1.73 19.24
CA ARG A 7 -6.29 -2.41 20.51
C ARG A 7 -7.07 -3.70 20.29
N ALA A 8 -8.05 -3.70 19.39
CA ALA A 8 -8.80 -4.91 19.09
C ALA A 8 -7.89 -6.01 18.53
N LEU A 9 -6.97 -5.66 17.63
CA LEU A 9 -5.98 -6.58 17.08
C LEU A 9 -5.09 -7.18 18.18
N ASP A 10 -4.53 -6.34 19.05
CA ASP A 10 -3.71 -6.79 20.18
C ASP A 10 -4.49 -7.74 21.10
N MET A 11 -5.75 -7.40 21.42
CA MET A 11 -6.59 -8.23 22.29
C MET A 11 -6.95 -9.58 21.67
N ILE A 12 -7.22 -9.63 20.35
CA ILE A 12 -7.47 -10.87 19.62
C ILE A 12 -6.21 -11.74 19.62
N ALA A 13 -5.05 -11.16 19.28
CA ALA A 13 -3.78 -11.86 19.25
C ALA A 13 -3.38 -12.42 20.63
N ASP A 14 -3.58 -11.63 21.69
CA ASP A 14 -3.34 -12.07 23.06
C ASP A 14 -4.26 -13.22 23.48
N ARG A 15 -5.53 -13.16 23.11
CA ARG A 15 -6.50 -14.20 23.43
C ARG A 15 -6.18 -15.50 22.70
N ALA A 16 -5.86 -15.42 21.42
CA ALA A 16 -5.42 -16.56 20.62
C ALA A 16 -4.21 -17.27 21.25
N ARG A 17 -3.19 -16.51 21.65
CA ARG A 17 -2.00 -17.05 22.34
C ARG A 17 -2.32 -17.65 23.70
N LYS A 18 -3.08 -16.94 24.54
CA LYS A 18 -3.42 -17.39 25.91
C LYS A 18 -4.26 -18.66 25.92
N LYS A 19 -5.16 -18.83 24.95
CA LYS A 19 -6.03 -19.99 24.84
C LYS A 19 -5.48 -21.08 23.92
N ASN A 20 -4.29 -20.86 23.33
CA ASN A 20 -3.66 -21.78 22.38
C ASN A 20 -4.61 -22.20 21.24
N LEU A 21 -5.29 -21.21 20.65
CA LEU A 21 -6.24 -21.41 19.55
C LEU A 21 -5.49 -21.60 18.22
N ASN A 22 -6.14 -22.25 17.27
CA ASN A 22 -5.59 -22.50 15.92
C ASN A 22 -5.73 -21.25 15.03
N VAL A 23 -5.23 -20.11 15.51
CA VAL A 23 -5.17 -18.83 14.80
C VAL A 23 -3.74 -18.60 14.34
N PHE A 24 -3.55 -18.46 13.04
CA PHE A 24 -2.24 -18.29 12.41
C PHE A 24 -1.82 -16.82 12.35
N SER A 25 -2.75 -15.94 11.99
CA SER A 25 -2.46 -14.51 11.87
C SER A 25 -3.68 -13.63 12.17
N VAL A 26 -3.41 -12.40 12.62
CA VAL A 26 -4.40 -11.35 12.86
C VAL A 26 -3.85 -10.07 12.26
N THR A 27 -4.59 -9.44 11.35
CA THR A 27 -4.05 -8.29 10.59
C THR A 27 -5.11 -7.25 10.27
N ARG A 28 -4.66 -6.00 10.13
CA ARG A 28 -5.49 -4.89 9.67
C ARG A 28 -5.21 -4.67 8.17
N PRO A 29 -6.16 -4.98 7.28
CA PRO A 29 -6.00 -4.72 5.85
C PRO A 29 -5.96 -3.21 5.54
N HIS A 30 -5.10 -2.80 4.60
CA HIS A 30 -5.12 -1.44 4.10
C HIS A 30 -6.39 -1.19 3.28
N GLY A 31 -6.99 -0.01 3.43
CA GLY A 31 -8.22 0.37 2.71
C GLY A 31 -9.53 -0.11 3.35
N MET A 32 -9.51 -1.02 4.33
CA MET A 32 -10.70 -1.45 5.08
C MET A 32 -10.68 -0.91 6.50
N ARG A 33 -11.44 0.17 6.73
CA ARG A 33 -11.65 0.76 8.07
C ARG A 33 -12.72 -0.01 8.82
N GLY A 34 -12.47 -0.32 10.09
CA GLY A 34 -13.38 -0.99 11.01
C GLY A 34 -13.34 -2.52 10.97
N TYR A 35 -12.42 -3.10 10.20
CA TYR A 35 -12.32 -4.55 10.00
C TYR A 35 -10.92 -5.07 10.31
N ILE A 36 -10.87 -6.29 10.84
CA ILE A 36 -9.65 -7.05 11.12
C ILE A 36 -9.83 -8.41 10.43
N LEU A 37 -8.78 -8.89 9.78
CA LEU A 37 -8.73 -10.23 9.21
C LEU A 37 -8.08 -11.17 10.21
N ILE A 38 -8.69 -12.34 10.38
CA ILE A 38 -8.19 -13.43 11.23
C ILE A 38 -8.02 -14.65 10.32
N GLU A 39 -6.80 -15.17 10.26
CA GLU A 39 -6.49 -16.43 9.61
C GLU A 39 -6.46 -17.53 10.66
N ALA A 40 -7.29 -18.55 10.50
CA ALA A 40 -7.43 -19.64 11.46
C ALA A 40 -7.73 -20.95 10.72
N GLU A 41 -7.45 -22.08 11.37
CA GLU A 41 -7.75 -23.42 10.84
C GLU A 41 -9.26 -23.62 10.65
N ASP A 42 -10.04 -23.13 11.60
CA ASP A 42 -11.49 -23.25 11.62
C ASP A 42 -12.16 -21.96 12.12
N ARG A 43 -13.46 -21.88 11.85
CA ARG A 43 -14.30 -20.75 12.23
C ARG A 43 -14.43 -20.60 13.74
N ASP A 44 -14.50 -21.72 14.46
CA ASP A 44 -14.69 -21.74 15.90
C ASP A 44 -13.50 -21.08 16.62
N SER A 45 -12.27 -21.34 16.14
CA SER A 45 -11.04 -20.71 16.61
C SER A 45 -11.05 -19.20 16.39
N ALA A 46 -11.50 -18.74 15.23
CA ALA A 46 -11.62 -17.31 14.94
C ALA A 46 -12.71 -16.61 15.77
N GLU A 47 -13.85 -17.29 15.96
CA GLU A 47 -14.94 -16.81 16.82
C GLU A 47 -14.48 -16.72 18.28
N GLU A 48 -13.84 -17.76 18.80
CA GLU A 48 -13.34 -17.79 20.17
C GLU A 48 -12.23 -16.74 20.41
N ALA A 49 -11.38 -16.50 19.41
CA ALA A 49 -10.35 -15.47 19.48
C ALA A 49 -10.93 -14.05 19.54
N SER A 50 -12.11 -13.82 18.95
CA SER A 50 -12.77 -12.50 18.87
C SER A 50 -13.93 -12.33 19.87
N PHE A 51 -14.31 -13.38 20.60
CA PHE A 51 -15.49 -13.43 21.44
C PHE A 51 -15.43 -12.48 22.64
N ASN A 52 -16.46 -11.64 22.78
CA ASN A 52 -16.67 -10.74 23.91
C ASN A 52 -15.45 -9.85 24.23
N LEU A 53 -14.75 -9.39 23.19
CA LEU A 53 -13.64 -8.45 23.32
C LEU A 53 -14.13 -7.00 23.15
N PRO A 54 -13.61 -6.04 23.93
CA PRO A 54 -13.82 -4.62 23.70
C PRO A 54 -13.49 -4.22 22.26
N TYR A 55 -14.29 -3.30 21.72
CA TYR A 55 -14.15 -2.76 20.35
C TYR A 55 -14.42 -3.75 19.20
N VAL A 56 -14.63 -5.04 19.51
CA VAL A 56 -15.01 -6.07 18.54
C VAL A 56 -16.52 -6.24 18.56
N LYS A 57 -17.17 -6.14 17.39
CA LYS A 57 -18.63 -6.32 17.26
C LYS A 57 -19.04 -7.77 16.99
N GLY A 58 -18.11 -8.61 16.55
CA GLY A 58 -18.35 -10.00 16.18
C GLY A 58 -17.69 -10.37 14.85
N ILE A 59 -17.77 -11.65 14.50
CA ILE A 59 -17.28 -12.16 13.23
C ILE A 59 -18.32 -11.95 12.13
N ILE A 60 -17.86 -11.65 10.91
CA ILE A 60 -18.74 -11.66 9.74
C ILE A 60 -18.74 -13.08 9.19
N GLY A 61 -19.92 -13.64 8.92
CA GLY A 61 -20.06 -15.03 8.49
C GLY A 61 -19.57 -15.35 7.07
N LYS A 62 -18.81 -14.46 6.43
CA LYS A 62 -18.23 -14.64 5.10
C LYS A 62 -16.73 -14.92 5.24
N THR A 63 -16.27 -16.04 4.71
CA THR A 63 -14.83 -16.28 4.51
C THR A 63 -14.34 -15.49 3.30
N THR A 64 -13.10 -15.04 3.35
CA THR A 64 -12.48 -14.29 2.26
C THR A 64 -11.26 -15.05 1.77
N THR A 65 -11.10 -15.14 0.47
CA THR A 65 -9.98 -15.81 -0.19
C THR A 65 -8.76 -14.90 -0.25
N LEU A 66 -7.56 -15.47 -0.37
CA LEU A 66 -6.32 -14.68 -0.48
C LEU A 66 -6.36 -13.72 -1.68
N ASP A 67 -6.96 -14.15 -2.81
CA ASP A 67 -7.09 -13.34 -4.02
C ASP A 67 -7.96 -12.09 -3.80
N GLU A 68 -9.03 -12.20 -3.00
CA GLU A 68 -9.91 -11.07 -2.66
C GLU A 68 -9.19 -10.00 -1.81
N ILE A 69 -8.22 -10.41 -0.99
CA ILE A 69 -7.51 -9.51 -0.05
C ILE A 69 -6.10 -9.14 -0.52
N LYS A 70 -5.58 -9.75 -1.59
CA LYS A 70 -4.22 -9.54 -2.09
C LYS A 70 -3.89 -8.05 -2.29
N ASN A 71 -4.81 -7.33 -2.93
CA ASN A 71 -4.68 -5.88 -3.19
C ASN A 71 -4.74 -5.01 -1.91
N MET A 72 -5.09 -5.59 -0.75
CA MET A 72 -5.10 -4.90 0.55
C MET A 72 -3.79 -5.08 1.32
N PHE A 73 -2.97 -6.06 0.93
CA PHE A 73 -1.60 -6.26 1.43
C PHE A 73 -0.56 -5.68 0.47
N GLU A 74 -0.86 -5.70 -0.83
CA GLU A 74 -0.18 -4.89 -1.83
C GLU A 74 -0.59 -3.44 -1.58
N SER A 75 0.08 -2.83 -0.61
CA SER A 75 0.00 -1.39 -0.41
C SER A 75 0.11 -0.71 -1.77
N SER A 76 -0.86 0.12 -2.12
CA SER A 76 -0.80 1.03 -3.29
C SER A 76 0.35 2.03 -3.20
N ALA A 77 1.15 1.98 -2.12
CA ALA A 77 2.57 2.21 -2.22
C ALA A 77 3.19 1.07 -3.06
N SER A 78 2.99 1.09 -4.37
CA SER A 78 4.03 1.65 -5.23
C SER A 78 4.92 2.68 -4.51
N THR A 79 5.65 2.25 -3.48
CA THR A 79 7.03 2.62 -3.25
C THR A 79 7.82 2.04 -4.43
N VAL A 80 7.41 2.35 -5.65
CA VAL A 80 8.39 2.43 -6.72
C VAL A 80 9.33 3.48 -6.18
N SER A 81 10.56 3.06 -5.89
CA SER A 81 11.61 3.96 -5.47
C SER A 81 11.82 4.95 -6.61
N ILE A 82 11.05 6.04 -6.61
CA ILE A 82 11.24 7.13 -7.55
C ILE A 82 12.63 7.64 -7.25
N LYS A 83 13.46 7.73 -8.29
CA LYS A 83 14.78 8.34 -8.23
C LYS A 83 14.73 9.68 -8.94
N GLU A 84 15.65 10.56 -8.56
CA GLU A 84 15.94 11.74 -9.38
C GLU A 84 16.40 11.23 -10.75
N GLY A 85 15.89 11.84 -11.83
CA GLY A 85 16.16 11.37 -13.18
C GLY A 85 15.07 10.49 -13.79
N ASP A 86 14.24 9.82 -12.98
CA ASP A 86 13.18 8.94 -13.47
C ASP A 86 12.16 9.70 -14.34
N ILE A 87 11.65 9.02 -15.36
CA ILE A 87 10.49 9.50 -16.10
C ILE A 87 9.24 8.87 -15.50
N ILE A 88 8.29 9.73 -15.15
CA ILE A 88 7.01 9.38 -14.56
C ILE A 88 5.85 9.83 -15.45
N GLU A 89 4.69 9.21 -15.25
CA GLU A 89 3.39 9.64 -15.75
C GLU A 89 2.52 10.04 -14.56
N ILE A 90 1.82 11.16 -14.69
CA ILE A 90 0.96 11.69 -13.63
C ILE A 90 -0.43 11.05 -13.74
N ILE A 91 -0.93 10.45 -12.65
CA ILE A 91 -2.21 9.70 -12.64
C ILE A 91 -3.36 10.44 -11.93
N GLY A 92 -3.06 11.37 -11.02
CA GLY A 92 -4.07 11.89 -10.06
C GLY A 92 -4.14 13.41 -9.87
N SER A 93 -3.50 14.22 -10.72
CA SER A 93 -3.53 15.70 -10.62
C SER A 93 -4.20 16.36 -11.85
N THR A 94 -4.27 17.69 -11.89
CA THR A 94 -4.71 18.47 -13.06
C THR A 94 -3.90 18.14 -14.33
N LEU A 95 -2.70 17.60 -14.16
CA LEU A 95 -1.77 17.22 -15.22
C LEU A 95 -1.82 15.71 -15.53
N LYS A 96 -2.98 15.08 -15.31
CA LYS A 96 -3.15 13.64 -15.54
C LYS A 96 -2.83 13.25 -16.99
N GLY A 97 -2.04 12.19 -17.16
CA GLY A 97 -1.58 11.67 -18.46
C GLY A 97 -0.31 12.33 -18.97
N GLU A 98 0.14 13.43 -18.36
CA GLU A 98 1.38 14.08 -18.73
C GLU A 98 2.59 13.31 -18.23
N LYS A 99 3.66 13.33 -19.04
CA LYS A 99 4.95 12.74 -18.69
C LYS A 99 5.88 13.80 -18.12
N ALA A 100 6.62 13.45 -17.07
CA ALA A 100 7.52 14.37 -16.40
C ALA A 100 8.82 13.68 -16.00
N LYS A 101 9.93 14.43 -15.98
CA LYS A 101 11.20 13.99 -15.41
C LYS A 101 11.29 14.46 -13.95
N VAL A 102 11.70 13.56 -13.06
CA VAL A 102 11.87 13.87 -11.64
C VAL A 102 13.15 14.68 -11.43
N LEU A 103 13.00 15.84 -10.80
CA LEU A 103 14.13 16.73 -10.48
C LEU A 103 14.63 16.53 -9.06
N ARG A 104 13.71 16.44 -8.09
CA ARG A 104 14.04 16.19 -6.67
C ARG A 104 12.89 15.52 -5.94
N ILE A 105 13.22 14.91 -4.82
CA ILE A 105 12.29 14.13 -4.00
C ILE A 105 12.33 14.65 -2.56
N ASP A 106 11.19 15.11 -2.05
CA ASP A 106 11.02 15.47 -0.64
C ASP A 106 10.31 14.31 0.09
N LYS A 107 11.12 13.44 0.71
CA LYS A 107 10.62 12.27 1.47
C LYS A 107 9.89 12.65 2.75
N GLN A 108 10.14 13.84 3.33
CA GLN A 108 9.44 14.26 4.55
C GLN A 108 8.01 14.70 4.26
N LYS A 109 7.77 15.25 3.07
CA LYS A 109 6.45 15.74 2.64
C LYS A 109 5.70 14.81 1.70
N GLU A 110 6.31 13.69 1.29
CA GLU A 110 5.76 12.77 0.29
C GLU A 110 5.43 13.48 -1.04
N GLU A 111 6.28 14.44 -1.42
CA GLU A 111 6.17 15.24 -2.64
C GLU A 111 7.41 15.06 -3.53
N ILE A 112 7.20 15.13 -4.84
CA ILE A 112 8.25 15.18 -5.85
C ILE A 112 8.13 16.45 -6.66
N VAL A 113 9.27 17.02 -7.04
CA VAL A 113 9.31 18.14 -7.98
C VAL A 113 9.72 17.60 -9.34
N VAL A 114 8.90 17.88 -10.34
CA VAL A 114 9.03 17.33 -11.68
C VAL A 114 9.05 18.42 -12.73
N SER A 115 9.63 18.13 -13.88
CA SER A 115 9.58 18.97 -15.09
C SER A 115 8.83 18.24 -16.18
N LEU A 116 7.78 18.86 -16.74
CA LEU A 116 6.96 18.27 -17.79
C LEU A 116 7.76 18.16 -19.09
N LEU A 117 7.74 16.98 -19.72
CA LEU A 117 8.46 16.73 -20.97
C LEU A 117 7.79 17.37 -22.20
N GLY A 118 6.49 17.62 -22.14
CA GLY A 118 5.72 18.26 -23.22
C GLY A 118 5.72 19.78 -23.21
N ALA A 119 6.33 20.42 -22.20
CA ALA A 119 6.30 21.86 -22.06
C ALA A 119 7.41 22.55 -22.88
N VAL A 120 7.05 23.58 -23.65
CA VAL A 120 8.00 24.42 -24.42
C VAL A 120 9.01 25.12 -23.50
N VAL A 121 8.59 25.43 -22.27
CA VAL A 121 9.43 26.01 -21.22
C VAL A 121 9.36 25.10 -19.99
N PRO A 122 10.49 24.60 -19.46
CA PRO A 122 10.48 23.71 -18.31
C PRO A 122 10.14 24.50 -17.03
N LEU A 123 8.94 24.30 -16.50
CA LEU A 123 8.52 24.84 -15.21
C LEU A 123 8.51 23.71 -14.16
N PRO A 124 9.20 23.85 -13.02
CA PRO A 124 9.15 22.86 -11.95
C PRO A 124 7.80 22.91 -11.22
N VAL A 125 7.15 21.75 -11.08
CA VAL A 125 5.87 21.61 -10.38
C VAL A 125 6.01 20.55 -9.28
N SER A 126 5.49 20.84 -8.09
CA SER A 126 5.41 19.87 -6.98
C SER A 126 4.15 19.01 -7.09
N ILE A 127 4.29 17.70 -6.98
CA ILE A 127 3.20 16.72 -7.06
C ILE A 127 3.37 15.68 -5.95
N LYS A 128 2.27 15.20 -5.38
CA LYS A 128 2.28 14.09 -4.42
C LYS A 128 2.76 12.79 -5.06
N MET A 129 3.55 12.01 -4.33
CA MET A 129 4.08 10.72 -4.80
C MET A 129 2.96 9.73 -5.16
N ASP A 130 1.84 9.74 -4.44
CA ASP A 130 0.70 8.86 -4.71
C ASP A 130 0.02 9.10 -6.07
N ASN A 131 0.26 10.28 -6.66
CA ASN A 131 -0.37 10.70 -7.91
C ASN A 131 0.50 10.44 -9.13
N VAL A 132 1.54 9.62 -9.03
CA VAL A 132 2.45 9.35 -10.15
C VAL A 132 2.78 7.87 -10.32
N LYS A 133 3.15 7.49 -11.54
CA LYS A 133 3.56 6.14 -11.92
C LYS A 133 4.87 6.23 -12.69
N VAL A 134 5.91 5.51 -12.27
CA VAL A 134 7.19 5.47 -12.99
C VAL A 134 7.03 4.70 -14.30
N ILE A 135 7.50 5.29 -15.40
CA ILE A 135 7.45 4.69 -16.74
C ILE A 135 8.83 4.26 -17.25
N ARG A 136 9.92 4.90 -16.80
CA ARG A 136 11.31 4.53 -17.16
C ARG A 136 12.25 4.88 -16.02
N ARG A 137 13.11 3.93 -15.64
CA ARG A 137 14.20 4.12 -14.66
C ARG A 137 15.50 4.28 -15.42
N GLU A 138 16.32 5.27 -15.06
CA GLU A 138 17.61 5.52 -15.72
C GLU A 138 18.57 4.32 -15.62
N ASP A 139 18.43 3.44 -14.62
CA ASP A 139 19.31 2.27 -14.43
C ASP A 139 19.10 1.12 -15.43
N MET A 140 18.09 1.17 -16.31
CA MET A 140 17.76 0.07 -17.24
C MET A 140 18.21 0.31 -18.69
N ASP A 141 18.89 1.42 -18.98
CA ASP A 141 19.32 1.75 -20.34
C ASP A 141 20.76 1.36 -20.68
N ASP A 142 21.56 0.88 -19.72
CA ASP A 142 22.96 0.48 -19.95
C ASP A 142 23.13 -0.97 -20.45
N GLU A 143 22.09 -1.83 -20.42
CA GLU A 143 22.21 -3.24 -20.85
C GLU A 143 21.68 -3.56 -22.24
N ASN A 144 21.09 -2.60 -22.98
CA ASN A 144 20.41 -2.91 -24.26
C ASN A 144 21.01 -2.22 -25.51
N SER A 145 22.29 -1.81 -25.45
CA SER A 145 22.99 -1.18 -26.58
C SER A 145 24.23 -1.95 -27.09
N SER A 146 24.38 -3.23 -26.74
CA SER A 146 25.50 -4.07 -27.21
C SER A 146 25.11 -5.36 -27.94
N GLU A 147 23.95 -5.39 -28.58
CA GLU A 147 23.67 -6.37 -29.63
C GLU A 147 22.91 -5.69 -30.79
N GLU A 148 23.65 -5.11 -31.75
CA GLU A 148 23.35 -5.19 -33.18
C GLU A 148 24.47 -4.55 -34.02
N ASN A 149 25.12 -5.42 -34.81
CA ASN A 149 26.14 -5.24 -35.87
C ASN A 149 27.62 -5.17 -35.48
#